data_AF-A0A1J5S2W5-F1
#
_entry.id   AF-A0A1J5S2W5-F1
#
_cell.length_a   1.000
_cell.length_b   1.000
_cell.length_c   1.000
_cell.angle_alpha   90.00
_cell.angle_beta   90.00
_cell.angle_gamma   90.00
#
_symmetry.space_group_name_H-M   'P 1'
#
loop_
_entity.id
_entity.type
_entity.pdbx_description
1 polymer ?
#
loop_
_entity_poly.entity_id
_entity_poly.type
_entity_poly.pdbx_seq_one_letter_code
_entity_poly.pdbx_strand_id
1 'polypeptide(L)'
;MLSSALPSMATQAQIAACRNAELAAEAERAAAHAQEIADRRKKTLRVAKKSNLRPRLTDALSRNGAMALGDMRRTFTDVSLETIKGVLRVMLAAKEISRSGKRGNYTYSLSTQKKGIQ
;
A
#
# COMPACT_ATOMS: atom_id res chain seq x y z
N MET A 1 48.22 -30.55 41.77
CA MET A 1 46.89 -30.86 41.23
C MET A 1 46.13 -29.55 41.08
N LEU A 2 46.00 -29.03 39.85
CA LEU A 2 45.49 -27.69 39.58
C LEU A 2 43.97 -27.72 39.41
N SER A 3 43.33 -26.82 40.14
CA SER A 3 41.91 -26.54 40.23
C SER A 3 41.24 -26.35 38.86
N SER A 4 40.23 -27.17 38.57
CA SER A 4 39.31 -26.95 37.45
C SER A 4 38.15 -26.06 37.93
N ALA A 5 38.23 -24.79 37.56
CA ALA A 5 37.26 -23.76 37.86
C ALA A 5 35.84 -24.14 37.41
N LEU A 6 34.88 -24.06 38.34
CA LEU A 6 33.46 -24.10 38.05
C LEU A 6 33.09 -22.92 37.14
N PRO A 7 32.26 -23.09 36.10
CA PRO A 7 31.70 -21.95 35.39
C PRO A 7 30.77 -21.20 36.35
N SER A 8 31.24 -20.04 36.81
CA SER A 8 30.51 -19.14 37.71
C SER A 8 29.18 -18.72 37.06
N MET A 9 28.10 -18.77 37.85
CA MET A 9 26.74 -18.26 37.52
C MET A 9 26.72 -16.86 36.90
N ALA A 10 27.78 -16.07 37.08
CA ALA A 10 27.99 -14.78 36.42
C ALA A 10 27.95 -14.88 34.88
N THR A 11 28.41 -15.98 34.30
CA THR A 11 28.46 -16.16 32.83
C THR A 11 27.10 -16.41 32.21
N GLN A 12 26.20 -17.12 32.89
CA GLN A 12 24.87 -17.42 32.34
C GLN A 12 23.95 -16.19 32.34
N ALA A 13 24.04 -15.38 33.39
CA ALA A 13 23.32 -14.11 33.49
C ALA A 13 23.81 -13.07 32.45
N GLN A 14 25.12 -13.03 32.20
CA GLN A 14 25.70 -12.16 31.17
C GLN A 14 25.30 -12.59 29.75
N ILE A 15 25.30 -13.90 29.47
CA ILE A 15 24.85 -14.43 28.17
C ILE A 15 23.34 -14.16 27.94
N ALA A 16 22.51 -14.31 28.98
CA ALA A 16 21.09 -14.01 28.91
C ALA A 16 20.83 -12.51 28.70
N ALA A 17 21.59 -11.64 29.36
CA ALA A 17 21.50 -10.19 29.19
C ALA A 17 21.87 -9.76 27.75
N CYS A 18 22.93 -10.33 27.17
CA CYS A 18 23.31 -10.05 25.78
C CYS A 18 22.23 -10.50 24.78
N ARG A 19 21.68 -11.72 24.93
CA ARG A 19 20.58 -12.20 24.07
C ARG A 19 19.33 -11.35 24.19
N ASN A 20 18.99 -10.90 25.40
CA ASN A 20 17.83 -10.03 25.60
C ASN A 20 18.05 -8.64 24.99
N ALA A 21 19.26 -8.11 25.04
CA ALA A 21 19.61 -6.84 24.38
C ALA A 21 19.52 -6.94 22.84
N GLU A 22 19.95 -8.06 22.26
CA GLU A 22 19.82 -8.32 20.82
C GLU A 22 18.35 -8.44 20.38
N LEU A 23 17.52 -9.18 21.14
CA LEU A 23 16.08 -9.30 20.89
C LEU A 23 15.35 -7.95 21.04
N ALA A 24 15.74 -7.12 22.01
CA ALA A 24 15.19 -5.78 22.16
C ALA A 24 15.57 -4.89 20.97
N ALA A 25 16.82 -4.94 20.49
CA ALA A 25 17.28 -4.18 19.34
C ALA A 25 16.64 -4.64 18.02
N GLU A 26 16.29 -5.91 17.88
CA GLU A 26 15.51 -6.43 16.75
C GLU A 26 14.04 -6.00 16.83
N ALA A 27 13.45 -6.02 18.03
CA ALA A 27 12.08 -5.54 18.24
C ALA A 27 11.94 -4.05 17.94
N GLU A 28 12.91 -3.23 18.33
CA GLU A 28 12.96 -1.79 18.00
C GLU A 28 13.09 -1.54 16.49
N ARG A 29 13.91 -2.33 15.78
CA ARG A 29 14.04 -2.25 14.32
C ARG A 29 12.74 -2.67 13.61
N ALA A 30 12.11 -3.74 14.07
CA ALA A 30 10.82 -4.20 13.52
C ALA A 30 9.72 -3.14 13.76
N ALA A 31 9.69 -2.52 14.93
CA ALA A 31 8.76 -1.44 15.26
C ALA A 31 8.99 -0.19 14.40
N ALA A 32 10.24 0.23 14.20
CA ALA A 32 10.58 1.37 13.35
C ALA A 32 10.13 1.15 11.89
N HIS A 33 10.35 -0.06 11.34
CA HIS A 33 9.90 -0.41 9.99
C HIS A 33 8.37 -0.47 9.88
N ALA A 34 7.67 -0.99 10.90
CA ALA A 34 6.21 -0.97 10.94
C ALA A 34 5.64 0.46 10.98
N GLN A 35 6.27 1.36 11.73
CA GLN A 35 5.92 2.77 11.78
C GLN A 35 6.11 3.44 10.42
N GLU A 36 7.21 3.16 9.71
CA GLU A 36 7.47 3.69 8.37
C GLU A 36 6.41 3.23 7.35
N ILE A 37 6.01 1.96 7.41
CA ILE A 37 4.92 1.41 6.56
C ILE A 37 3.60 2.11 6.86
N ALA A 38 3.27 2.33 8.13
CA ALA A 38 2.05 3.01 8.54
C ALA A 38 2.04 4.47 8.05
N ASP A 39 3.17 5.18 8.12
CA ASP A 39 3.29 6.56 7.66
C ASP A 39 3.31 6.69 6.14
N ARG A 40 3.94 5.75 5.41
CA ARG A 40 3.79 5.66 3.95
C ARG A 40 2.32 5.48 3.57
N ARG A 41 1.60 4.56 4.22
CA ARG A 41 0.16 4.35 3.98
C ARG A 41 -0.65 5.62 4.24
N LYS A 42 -0.39 6.33 5.34
CA LYS A 42 -1.06 7.62 5.65
C LYS A 42 -0.76 8.69 4.61
N LYS A 43 0.48 8.80 4.12
CA LYS A 43 0.85 9.74 3.04
C LYS A 43 0.15 9.39 1.74
N THR A 44 0.09 8.12 1.34
CA THR A 44 -0.60 7.68 0.12
C THR A 44 -2.11 7.92 0.22
N LEU A 45 -2.72 7.68 1.38
CA LEU A 45 -4.12 8.00 1.65
C LEU A 45 -4.39 9.51 1.66
N ARG A 46 -3.46 10.31 2.19
CA ARG A 46 -3.54 11.78 2.10
C ARG A 46 -3.42 12.26 0.67
N VAL A 47 -2.53 11.69 -0.15
CA VAL A 47 -2.44 12.00 -1.58
C VAL A 47 -3.73 11.59 -2.27
N ALA A 48 -4.30 10.41 -2.01
CA ALA A 48 -5.58 10.00 -2.59
C ALA A 48 -6.76 10.90 -2.15
N LYS A 49 -6.79 11.33 -0.88
CA LYS A 49 -7.82 12.25 -0.35
C LYS A 49 -7.64 13.71 -0.78
N LYS A 50 -6.41 14.20 -0.97
CA LYS A 50 -6.12 15.55 -1.49
C LYS A 50 -6.12 15.60 -3.02
N SER A 51 -5.86 14.47 -3.68
CA SER A 51 -5.91 14.41 -5.12
C SER A 51 -7.37 14.48 -5.52
N ASN A 52 -7.75 15.54 -6.23
CA ASN A 52 -8.98 15.60 -7.03
C ASN A 52 -8.98 14.55 -8.16
N LEU A 53 -8.15 13.50 -8.08
CA LEU A 53 -7.97 12.47 -9.09
C LEU A 53 -9.17 11.54 -9.18
N ARG A 54 -9.80 11.17 -8.06
CA ARG A 54 -11.02 10.35 -8.09
C ARG A 54 -12.15 11.04 -8.87
N PRO A 55 -12.56 12.29 -8.56
CA PRO A 55 -13.57 12.97 -9.37
C PRO A 55 -13.10 13.23 -10.80
N ARG A 56 -11.82 13.59 -11.02
CA ARG A 56 -11.27 13.74 -12.39
C ARG A 56 -11.32 12.46 -13.21
N LEU A 57 -11.04 11.30 -12.60
CA LEU A 57 -11.14 9.98 -13.24
C LEU A 57 -12.58 9.62 -13.54
N THR A 58 -13.50 9.86 -12.60
CA THR A 58 -14.93 9.66 -12.81
C THR A 58 -15.44 10.51 -13.98
N ASP A 59 -15.09 11.79 -14.04
CA ASP A 59 -15.47 12.70 -15.13
C ASP A 59 -14.88 12.28 -16.48
N ALA A 60 -13.63 11.80 -16.50
CA ALA A 60 -12.99 11.32 -17.71
C ALA A 60 -13.66 10.03 -18.20
N LEU A 61 -13.98 9.10 -17.30
CA LEU A 61 -14.70 7.87 -17.62
C LEU A 61 -16.15 8.15 -18.03
N SER A 62 -16.80 9.14 -17.44
CA SER A 62 -18.15 9.54 -17.84
C SER A 62 -18.20 10.13 -19.25
N ARG A 63 -17.15 10.86 -19.66
CA ARG A 63 -17.06 11.47 -20.99
C ARG A 63 -16.60 10.50 -22.08
N ASN A 64 -15.67 9.61 -21.76
CA ASN A 64 -15.06 8.69 -22.74
C ASN A 64 -15.66 7.27 -22.70
N GLY A 65 -16.51 6.97 -21.70
CA GLY A 65 -17.13 5.67 -21.49
C GLY A 65 -16.19 4.64 -20.88
N ALA A 66 -15.23 4.14 -21.68
CA ALA A 66 -14.24 3.17 -21.25
C ALA A 66 -12.83 3.63 -21.65
N MET A 67 -11.89 3.59 -20.72
CA MET A 67 -10.51 4.06 -20.95
C MET A 67 -9.50 2.99 -20.56
N ALA A 68 -8.45 2.83 -21.35
CA ALA A 68 -7.31 2.02 -20.95
C ALA A 68 -6.39 2.78 -19.99
N LEU A 69 -5.57 2.05 -19.24
CA LEU A 69 -4.60 2.66 -18.32
C LEU A 69 -3.60 3.56 -19.06
N GLY A 70 -3.25 3.21 -20.29
CA GLY A 70 -2.38 4.02 -21.15
C GLY A 70 -2.99 5.39 -21.47
N ASP A 71 -4.28 5.43 -21.79
CA ASP A 71 -4.99 6.67 -22.10
C ASP A 71 -5.11 7.55 -20.86
N MET A 72 -5.44 6.96 -19.70
CA MET A 72 -5.47 7.68 -18.43
C MET A 72 -4.10 8.31 -18.10
N ARG A 73 -2.99 7.61 -18.36
CA ARG A 73 -1.65 8.17 -18.16
C ARG A 73 -1.39 9.38 -19.07
N ARG A 74 -1.93 9.38 -20.29
CA ARG A 74 -1.82 10.50 -21.23
C ARG A 74 -2.71 11.67 -20.81
N THR A 75 -3.86 11.41 -20.20
CA THR A 75 -4.78 12.45 -19.71
C THR A 75 -4.32 13.08 -18.39
N PHE A 76 -3.73 12.28 -17.50
CA PHE A 76 -3.30 12.69 -16.16
C PHE A 76 -1.77 12.68 -16.07
N THR A 77 -1.10 13.48 -16.89
CA THR A 77 0.37 13.57 -16.93
C THR A 77 0.96 14.15 -15.65
N ASP A 78 0.16 14.91 -14.90
CA ASP A 78 0.50 15.49 -13.60
C ASP A 78 0.51 14.44 -12.47
N VAL A 79 0.11 13.20 -12.74
CA VAL A 79 -0.07 12.15 -11.74
C VAL A 79 0.73 10.90 -12.11
N SER A 80 1.39 10.32 -11.11
CA SER A 80 2.13 9.07 -11.32
C SER A 80 1.19 7.90 -11.69
N LEU A 81 1.68 7.00 -12.53
CA LEU A 81 0.93 5.80 -12.93
C LEU A 81 0.56 4.92 -11.72
N GLU A 82 1.42 4.86 -10.70
CA GLU A 82 1.14 4.13 -9.47
C GLU A 82 -0.02 4.74 -8.68
N THR A 83 -0.10 6.07 -8.63
CA THR A 83 -1.22 6.78 -8.00
C THR A 83 -2.52 6.50 -8.74
N ILE A 84 -2.53 6.55 -10.07
CA ILE A 84 -3.70 6.20 -10.89
C ILE A 84 -4.14 4.76 -10.61
N LYS A 85 -3.21 3.80 -10.63
CA LYS A 85 -3.50 2.39 -10.28
C LYS A 85 -4.06 2.24 -8.87
N GLY A 86 -3.52 2.99 -7.90
CA GLY A 86 -3.99 3.00 -6.52
C GLY A 86 -5.44 3.47 -6.42
N VAL A 87 -5.77 4.59 -7.06
CA VAL A 87 -7.15 5.12 -7.07
C VAL A 87 -8.10 4.19 -7.82
N LEU A 88 -7.72 3.63 -8.97
CA LEU A 88 -8.53 2.64 -9.69
C LEU A 88 -8.81 1.39 -8.84
N ARG A 89 -7.85 0.90 -8.05
CA ARG A 89 -8.10 -0.23 -7.12
C ARG A 89 -9.14 0.13 -6.06
N VAL A 90 -9.07 1.35 -5.51
CA VAL A 90 -10.06 1.82 -4.52
C VAL A 90 -11.45 1.93 -5.15
N MET A 91 -11.56 2.52 -6.35
CA MET A 91 -12.84 2.65 -7.07
C MET A 91 -13.42 1.29 -7.48
N LEU A 92 -12.57 0.32 -7.87
CA LEU A 92 -12.99 -1.06 -8.12
C LEU A 92 -13.52 -1.74 -6.86
N ALA A 93 -12.84 -1.59 -5.73
CA ALA A 93 -13.28 -2.16 -4.45
C ALA A 93 -14.61 -1.55 -3.99
N ALA A 94 -14.83 -0.25 -4.27
CA ALA A 94 -16.07 0.46 -4.02
C ALA A 94 -17.18 0.16 -5.06
N LYS A 95 -16.91 -0.67 -6.08
CA LYS A 95 -17.83 -0.98 -7.19
C LYS A 95 -18.32 0.24 -7.97
N GLU A 96 -17.55 1.32 -8.01
CA GLU A 96 -17.85 2.55 -8.79
C GLU A 96 -17.44 2.43 -10.25
N ILE A 97 -16.50 1.53 -10.52
CA ILE A 97 -16.00 1.25 -11.86
C ILE A 97 -15.95 -0.25 -12.08
N SER A 98 -16.01 -0.63 -13.35
CA SER A 98 -15.82 -2.00 -13.82
C SER A 98 -14.54 -2.07 -14.63
N ARG A 99 -13.83 -3.19 -14.54
CA ARG A 99 -12.66 -3.50 -15.38
C ARG A 99 -13.02 -4.62 -16.34
N SER A 100 -12.89 -4.35 -17.63
CA SER A 100 -13.10 -5.32 -18.71
C SER A 100 -11.81 -5.51 -19.53
N GLY A 101 -11.69 -6.63 -20.23
CA GLY A 101 -10.55 -6.92 -21.12
C GLY A 101 -9.73 -8.16 -20.75
N LYS A 102 -8.80 -8.52 -21.63
CA LYS A 102 -7.90 -9.67 -21.50
C LYS A 102 -6.50 -9.21 -21.05
N ARG A 103 -5.71 -10.14 -20.48
CA ARG A 103 -4.38 -9.90 -19.88
C ARG A 103 -3.60 -8.80 -20.62
N GLY A 104 -3.31 -7.71 -19.91
CA GLY A 104 -2.51 -6.58 -20.41
C GLY A 104 -3.34 -5.44 -21.01
N ASN A 105 -4.52 -5.71 -21.58
CA ASN A 105 -5.40 -4.73 -22.20
C ASN A 105 -6.68 -4.57 -21.40
N TYR A 106 -6.55 -3.97 -20.22
CA TYR A 106 -7.68 -3.64 -19.37
C TYR A 106 -8.22 -2.25 -19.70
N THR A 107 -9.52 -2.20 -19.96
CA THR A 107 -10.30 -0.97 -19.98
C THR A 107 -11.09 -0.85 -18.70
N TYR A 108 -11.22 0.38 -18.20
CA TYR A 108 -12.01 0.73 -17.04
C TYR A 108 -13.17 1.59 -17.49
N SER A 109 -14.36 1.32 -17.00
CA SER A 109 -15.56 2.11 -17.27
C SER A 109 -16.29 2.38 -15.96
N LEU A 110 -17.13 3.42 -15.91
CA LEU A 110 -18.04 3.57 -14.77
C LEU A 110 -18.90 2.31 -14.66
N SER A 111 -19.11 1.84 -13.44
CA SER A 111 -20.14 0.84 -13.22
C SER A 111 -21.47 1.54 -13.48
N THR A 112 -22.26 0.98 -14.39
CA THR A 112 -23.65 1.40 -14.49
C THR A 112 -24.29 0.98 -13.18
N GLN A 113 -24.42 1.91 -12.22
CA GLN A 113 -25.56 1.83 -11.31
C GLN A 113 -26.74 1.70 -12.25
N LYS A 114 -27.38 0.52 -12.26
CA LYS A 114 -28.71 0.37 -12.87
C LYS A 114 -29.54 1.49 -12.27
N LYS A 115 -29.69 2.61 -12.99
CA LYS A 115 -30.85 3.45 -12.83
C LYS A 115 -31.98 2.49 -13.18
N GLY A 116 -32.65 1.98 -12.15
CA GLY A 116 -33.94 1.34 -12.29
C GLY A 116 -34.78 2.32 -13.08
N ILE A 117 -34.94 2.03 -14.36
CA ILE A 117 -35.94 2.64 -15.20
C ILE A 117 -37.23 1.96 -14.76
N GLN A 118 -38.15 2.79 -14.27
CA GLN A 118 -39.57 2.56 -14.00
C GLN A 118 -39.92 1.71 -12.77
#